data_AF-A0A0Q7BBV3-F1
#
_entry.id   AF-A0A0Q7BBV3-F1
#
_cell.length_a   1.000
_cell.length_b   1.000
_cell.length_c   1.000
_cell.angle_alpha   90.00
_cell.angle_beta   90.00
_cell.angle_gamma   90.00
#
_symmetry.space_group_name_H-M   'P 1'
#
loop_
_entity.id
_entity.type
_entity.pdbx_description
1 polymer ?
#
loop_
_entity_poly.entity_id
_entity_poly.type
_entity_poly.pdbx_seq_one_letter_code
_entity_poly.pdbx_strand_id
1 'polypeptide(L)'
;MADLSMPYPPELTKAQWDRNKGVMAKLFVGKTDIGAALTAVELEFKRGGYASIKTFDGVADPLDLAEYKKGLLSGLAKAEAAVNNKLGALKVIATAAHSDFAKSKTVPKSATTYVKGILDAITAFKAALDKFPGELDKALDKDFRERLHKTKEYVATMATAKSASDLAVKIINMVKMVEANPTVANVNKVFGADGPHRMLTTSFKTWDQFVKVQFPKLSAKLYAGTAMSDFFTLPHLSDIGNETNKAASSKLAAKVKAGADEKKVVTQFLLEYSKSVVEAQKLLKHFVAIGKVLNAV
;
A
#
# COMPACT_ATOMS: atom_id res chain seq x y z
N MET A 1 -6.02 14.93 -7.64
CA MET A 1 -4.95 14.42 -6.77
C MET A 1 -4.84 15.34 -5.57
N ALA A 2 -4.67 14.80 -4.36
CA ALA A 2 -4.48 15.64 -3.18
C ALA A 2 -3.10 16.31 -3.24
N ASP A 3 -3.05 17.60 -2.92
CA ASP A 3 -1.79 18.30 -2.69
C ASP A 3 -1.27 17.90 -1.31
N LEU A 4 -0.09 17.29 -1.28
CA LEU A 4 0.58 16.84 -0.05
C LEU A 4 1.76 17.74 0.31
N SER A 5 1.85 18.92 -0.30
CA SER A 5 2.98 19.82 -0.14
C SER A 5 2.98 20.55 1.20
N MET A 6 4.18 20.86 1.68
CA MET A 6 4.35 21.74 2.83
C MET A 6 4.34 23.21 2.38
N PRO A 7 3.51 24.09 2.94
CA PRO A 7 3.55 25.51 2.61
C PRO A 7 4.78 26.19 3.21
N TYR A 8 5.37 27.13 2.47
CA TYR A 8 6.45 27.98 2.99
C TYR A 8 5.87 29.21 3.73
N PRO A 9 6.31 29.51 4.98
CA PRO A 9 5.81 30.66 5.71
C PRO A 9 6.13 31.99 5.03
N PRO A 10 5.15 32.91 4.88
CA PRO A 10 5.37 34.21 4.24
C PRO A 10 6.47 35.07 4.89
N GLU A 11 6.57 35.06 6.22
CA GLU A 11 7.56 35.79 7.02
C GLU A 11 8.99 35.32 6.77
N LEU A 12 9.15 34.10 6.23
CA LEU A 12 10.45 33.55 5.88
C LEU A 12 10.85 33.84 4.42
N THR A 13 10.07 34.63 3.67
CA THR A 13 10.39 34.97 2.28
C THR A 13 11.25 36.23 2.15
N LYS A 14 12.11 36.26 1.13
CA LYS A 14 12.88 37.47 0.80
C LYS A 14 11.95 38.65 0.45
N ALA A 15 10.87 38.38 -0.28
CA ALA A 15 9.92 39.42 -0.69
C ALA A 15 9.27 40.11 0.52
N GLN A 16 8.89 39.34 1.54
CA GLN A 16 8.33 39.90 2.76
C GLN A 16 9.37 40.70 3.55
N TRP A 17 10.62 40.24 3.60
CA TRP A 17 11.73 41.02 4.18
C TRP A 17 11.94 42.35 3.46
N ASP A 18 12.05 42.33 2.13
CA ASP A 18 12.34 43.50 1.32
C ASP A 18 11.23 44.57 1.41
N ARG A 19 9.98 44.16 1.61
CA ARG A 19 8.86 45.07 1.88
C ARG A 19 9.00 45.78 3.24
N ASN A 20 9.50 45.09 4.26
CA ASN A 20 9.52 45.59 5.64
C ASN A 20 10.87 46.23 6.04
N LYS A 21 11.97 45.95 5.32
CA LYS A 21 13.32 46.45 5.65
C LYS A 21 13.44 47.97 5.61
N GLY A 22 12.64 48.66 4.80
CA GLY A 22 12.63 50.13 4.71
C GLY A 22 12.21 50.80 6.02
N VAL A 23 11.28 50.17 6.75
CA VAL A 23 10.87 50.61 8.11
C VAL A 23 12.01 50.41 9.12
N MET A 24 12.97 49.52 8.82
CA MET A 24 14.15 49.24 9.65
C MET A 24 15.36 50.13 9.30
N ALA A 25 15.22 51.08 8.37
CA ALA A 25 16.35 51.81 7.80
C ALA A 25 16.66 53.14 8.51
N LYS A 26 17.80 53.16 9.22
CA LYS A 26 18.80 54.25 9.30
C LYS A 26 20.00 53.93 10.23
N LEU A 27 20.00 52.79 10.92
CA LEU A 27 21.03 52.41 11.91
C LEU A 27 21.85 51.16 11.52
N PHE A 28 21.55 50.53 10.38
CA PHE A 28 22.02 49.18 10.02
C PHE A 28 22.82 49.11 8.70
N VAL A 29 23.73 50.06 8.45
CA VAL A 29 24.72 49.88 7.38
C VAL A 29 25.71 48.79 7.83
N GLY A 30 25.51 47.55 7.35
CA GLY A 30 26.50 46.47 7.41
C GLY A 30 26.40 45.43 8.54
N LYS A 31 25.26 45.21 9.21
CA LYS A 31 25.21 44.30 10.38
C LYS A 31 24.02 43.34 10.58
N THR A 32 23.13 43.14 9.61
CA THR A 32 22.15 42.04 9.74
C THR A 32 21.98 41.29 8.42
N ASP A 33 22.69 40.19 8.26
CA ASP A 33 22.56 39.26 7.12
C ASP A 33 21.20 38.52 7.10
N ILE A 34 20.16 39.05 7.74
CA ILE A 34 18.82 38.45 7.83
C ILE A 34 18.25 38.21 6.43
N GLY A 35 18.27 39.22 5.56
CA GLY A 35 17.75 39.08 4.19
C GLY A 35 18.50 38.02 3.37
N ALA A 36 19.82 37.90 3.56
CA ALA A 36 20.63 36.87 2.91
C ALA A 36 20.36 35.47 3.50
N ALA A 37 20.26 35.36 4.82
CA ALA A 37 19.94 34.13 5.53
C ALA A 37 18.52 33.62 5.20
N LEU A 38 17.53 34.51 5.09
CA LEU A 38 16.18 34.19 4.61
C LEU A 38 16.22 33.64 3.19
N THR A 39 16.96 34.29 2.29
CA THR A 39 17.15 33.81 0.92
C THR A 39 17.77 32.40 0.90
N ALA A 40 18.73 32.13 1.78
CA ALA A 40 19.36 30.82 1.90
C ALA A 40 18.39 29.74 2.43
N VAL A 41 17.56 30.06 3.44
CA VAL A 41 16.51 29.14 3.92
C VAL A 41 15.50 28.85 2.82
N GLU A 42 15.01 29.89 2.13
CA GLU A 42 14.04 29.75 1.04
C GLU A 42 14.60 28.89 -0.10
N LEU A 43 15.87 29.07 -0.43
CA LEU A 43 16.56 28.27 -1.45
C LEU A 43 16.67 26.80 -1.05
N GLU A 44 17.13 26.48 0.17
CA GLU A 44 17.21 25.10 0.64
C GLU A 44 15.83 24.46 0.75
N PHE A 45 14.81 25.22 1.16
CA PHE A 45 13.44 24.75 1.17
C PHE A 45 12.94 24.39 -0.23
N LYS A 46 13.16 25.26 -1.23
CA LYS A 46 12.82 24.97 -2.63
C LYS A 46 13.59 23.76 -3.16
N ARG A 47 14.88 23.62 -2.84
CA ARG A 47 15.71 22.48 -3.21
C ARG A 47 15.22 21.17 -2.59
N GLY A 48 14.64 21.23 -1.39
CA GLY A 48 14.04 20.08 -0.72
C GLY A 48 12.79 19.53 -1.42
N GLY A 49 12.22 20.25 -2.38
CA GLY A 49 11.12 19.75 -3.21
C GLY A 49 9.79 19.61 -2.49
N TYR A 50 9.64 20.14 -1.27
CA TYR A 50 8.42 20.06 -0.46
C TYR A 50 7.16 20.51 -1.21
N ALA A 51 7.29 21.55 -2.04
CA ALA A 51 6.20 22.11 -2.86
C ALA A 51 5.79 21.23 -4.06
N SER A 52 6.53 20.16 -4.34
CA SER A 52 6.33 19.31 -5.52
C SER A 52 5.93 17.88 -5.17
N ILE A 53 5.74 17.58 -3.89
CA ILE A 53 5.33 16.26 -3.41
C ILE A 53 3.88 15.99 -3.82
N LYS A 54 3.66 14.84 -4.46
CA LYS A 54 2.35 14.38 -4.91
C LYS A 54 2.02 13.02 -4.31
N THR A 55 0.75 12.66 -4.40
CA THR A 55 0.26 11.30 -4.16
C THR A 55 1.02 10.30 -5.04
N PHE A 56 1.25 9.09 -4.53
CA PHE A 56 1.82 8.00 -5.31
C PHE A 56 0.82 7.57 -6.41
N ASP A 57 1.19 7.60 -7.69
CA ASP A 57 0.32 7.27 -8.83
C ASP A 57 0.72 5.98 -9.55
N GLY A 58 1.66 5.22 -9.00
CA GLY A 58 2.10 3.94 -9.53
C GLY A 58 1.08 2.81 -9.41
N VAL A 59 1.50 1.62 -9.83
CA VAL A 59 0.73 0.37 -9.68
C VAL A 59 0.34 0.19 -8.22
N ALA A 60 -0.88 -0.27 -7.95
CA ALA A 60 -1.36 -0.43 -6.58
C ALA A 60 -0.79 -1.70 -5.88
N ASP A 61 0.52 -1.91 -6.02
CA ASP A 61 1.26 -2.95 -5.30
C ASP A 61 1.84 -2.35 -4.00
N PRO A 62 1.57 -2.95 -2.83
CA PRO A 62 2.13 -2.50 -1.55
C PRO A 62 3.66 -2.39 -1.52
N LEU A 63 4.37 -3.24 -2.28
CA LEU A 63 5.82 -3.20 -2.31
C LEU A 63 6.34 -1.98 -3.08
N ASP A 64 5.62 -1.53 -4.11
CA ASP A 64 5.95 -0.29 -4.82
C ASP A 64 5.76 0.94 -3.93
N LEU A 65 4.65 0.98 -3.16
CA LEU A 65 4.44 2.06 -2.19
C LEU A 65 5.57 2.07 -1.14
N ALA A 66 5.92 0.91 -0.58
CA ALA A 66 6.98 0.82 0.44
C ALA A 66 8.34 1.34 -0.08
N GLU A 67 8.70 0.98 -1.32
CA GLU A 67 9.92 1.47 -1.98
C GLU A 67 9.86 2.99 -2.23
N TYR A 68 8.73 3.49 -2.73
CA TYR A 68 8.50 4.92 -2.95
C TYR A 68 8.63 5.73 -1.64
N LYS A 69 7.94 5.29 -0.58
CA LYS A 69 7.99 5.94 0.74
C LYS A 69 9.40 5.96 1.30
N LYS A 70 10.13 4.85 1.21
CA LYS A 70 11.52 4.76 1.68
C LYS A 70 12.42 5.79 0.96
N GLY A 71 12.31 5.90 -0.36
CA GLY A 71 13.09 6.86 -1.14
C GLY A 71 12.71 8.30 -0.81
N LEU A 72 11.42 8.61 -0.81
CA LEU A 72 10.90 9.96 -0.55
C LEU A 72 11.25 10.43 0.87
N LEU A 73 10.94 9.65 1.89
CA LEU A 73 11.19 10.03 3.29
C LEU A 73 12.68 10.15 3.59
N SER A 74 13.54 9.31 2.99
CA SER A 74 15.00 9.47 3.11
C SER A 74 15.49 10.76 2.45
N GLY A 75 14.93 11.12 1.30
CA GLY A 75 15.22 12.40 0.64
C GLY A 75 14.79 13.60 1.49
N LEU A 76 13.59 13.53 2.08
CA LEU A 76 13.04 14.59 2.93
C LEU A 76 13.84 14.77 4.22
N ALA A 77 14.32 13.70 4.86
CA ALA A 77 15.18 13.82 6.03
C ALA A 77 16.49 14.57 5.73
N LYS A 78 17.07 14.35 4.54
CA LYS A 78 18.27 15.10 4.10
C LYS A 78 17.96 16.57 3.83
N ALA A 79 16.83 16.84 3.16
CA ALA A 79 16.37 18.19 2.89
C ALA A 79 16.06 18.96 4.19
N GLU A 80 15.42 18.29 5.14
CA GLU A 80 15.05 18.84 6.43
C GLU A 80 16.30 19.26 7.21
N ALA A 81 17.34 18.41 7.25
CA ALA A 81 18.61 18.74 7.88
C ALA A 81 19.27 19.98 7.23
N ALA A 82 19.24 20.10 5.90
CA ALA A 82 19.77 21.25 5.19
C ALA A 82 19.01 22.56 5.51
N VAL A 83 17.68 22.50 5.53
CA VAL A 83 16.81 23.64 5.90
C VAL A 83 17.02 24.00 7.37
N ASN A 84 17.05 23.03 8.28
CA ASN A 84 17.24 23.23 9.71
C ASN A 84 18.61 23.87 10.03
N ASN A 85 19.67 23.55 9.27
CA ASN A 85 20.95 24.23 9.38
C ASN A 85 20.84 25.73 9.03
N LYS A 86 20.17 26.07 7.91
CA LYS A 86 19.95 27.47 7.53
C LYS A 86 19.03 28.22 8.50
N LEU A 87 18.00 27.56 9.02
CA LEU A 87 17.13 28.12 10.06
C LEU A 87 17.90 28.41 11.35
N GLY A 88 18.83 27.54 11.74
CA GLY A 88 19.71 27.76 12.89
C GLY A 88 20.56 29.01 12.73
N ALA A 89 21.21 29.19 11.57
CA ALA A 89 21.99 30.38 11.27
C ALA A 89 21.13 31.65 11.28
N LEU A 90 19.95 31.60 10.64
CA LEU A 90 18.99 32.71 10.65
C LEU A 90 18.54 33.07 12.07
N LYS A 91 18.26 32.06 12.91
CA LYS A 91 17.83 32.28 14.30
C LYS A 91 18.89 33.02 15.12
N VAL A 92 20.17 32.68 14.97
CA VAL A 92 21.28 33.37 15.63
C VAL A 92 21.29 34.85 15.23
N ILE A 93 21.24 35.13 13.92
CA ILE A 93 21.28 36.51 13.39
C ILE A 93 20.04 37.29 13.85
N ALA A 94 18.84 36.71 13.76
CA ALA A 94 17.59 37.36 14.15
C ALA A 94 17.52 37.61 15.67
N THR A 95 18.11 36.73 16.49
CA THR A 95 18.17 36.92 17.95
C THR A 95 19.09 38.09 18.32
N ALA A 96 20.27 38.18 17.70
CA ALA A 96 21.19 39.29 17.90
C ALA A 96 20.54 40.62 17.46
N ALA A 97 19.94 40.64 16.27
CA ALA A 97 19.23 41.79 15.75
C ALA A 97 18.07 42.22 16.67
N HIS A 98 17.24 41.28 17.12
CA HIS A 98 16.14 41.59 18.04
C HIS A 98 16.64 42.22 19.34
N SER A 99 17.74 41.72 19.91
CA SER A 99 18.35 42.29 21.13
C SER A 99 18.84 43.72 20.91
N ASP A 100 19.56 43.96 19.81
CA ASP A 100 20.10 45.28 19.49
C ASP A 100 18.99 46.29 19.19
N PHE A 101 17.94 45.87 18.48
CA PHE A 101 16.78 46.70 18.16
C PHE A 101 16.00 47.08 19.42
N ALA A 102 15.82 46.13 20.35
CA ALA A 102 15.12 46.38 21.61
C ALA A 102 15.85 47.38 22.52
N LYS A 103 17.19 47.47 22.42
CA LYS A 103 18.01 48.41 23.20
C LYS A 103 18.10 49.80 22.56
N SER A 104 17.81 49.91 21.26
CA SER A 104 17.97 51.17 20.52
C SER A 104 16.77 52.09 20.72
N LYS A 105 17.03 53.35 21.11
CA LYS A 105 16.00 54.39 21.22
C LYS A 105 15.55 54.96 19.85
N THR A 106 16.33 54.69 18.82
CA THR A 106 16.14 55.26 17.47
C THR A 106 15.53 54.25 16.49
N VAL A 107 15.42 52.96 16.87
CA VAL A 107 14.72 51.95 16.09
C VAL A 107 13.21 51.99 16.41
N PRO A 108 12.32 52.08 15.41
CA PRO A 108 10.88 51.98 15.63
C PRO A 108 10.49 50.63 16.25
N LYS A 109 9.58 50.63 17.23
CA LYS A 109 9.08 49.40 17.87
C LYS A 109 8.54 48.38 16.88
N SER A 110 7.95 48.83 15.76
CA SER A 110 7.43 47.96 14.70
C SER A 110 8.52 47.08 14.07
N ALA A 111 9.76 47.58 13.96
CA ALA A 111 10.89 46.80 13.45
C ALA A 111 11.28 45.68 14.43
N THR A 112 11.34 45.98 15.73
CA THR A 112 11.58 44.98 16.79
C THR A 112 10.51 43.89 16.78
N THR A 113 9.24 44.29 16.68
CA THR A 113 8.11 43.34 16.57
C THR A 113 8.22 42.45 15.35
N TYR A 114 8.62 42.99 14.19
CA TYR A 114 8.77 42.20 12.97
C TYR A 114 9.91 41.17 13.07
N VAL A 115 11.08 41.56 13.61
CA VAL A 115 12.19 40.61 13.83
C VAL A 115 11.80 39.52 14.82
N LYS A 116 11.00 39.85 15.86
CA LYS A 116 10.39 38.85 16.73
C LYS A 116 9.46 37.90 15.97
N GLY A 117 8.63 38.43 15.07
CA GLY A 117 7.79 37.61 14.19
C GLY A 117 8.58 36.62 13.33
N ILE A 118 9.77 37.00 12.85
CA ILE A 118 10.68 36.06 12.17
C ILE A 118 11.13 34.93 13.11
N LEU A 119 11.50 35.23 14.37
CA LEU A 119 11.91 34.22 15.35
C LEU A 119 10.76 33.24 15.68
N ASP A 120 9.55 33.76 15.82
CA ASP A 120 8.35 32.97 16.06
C ASP A 120 8.04 32.08 14.83
N ALA A 121 8.14 32.64 13.62
CA ALA A 121 7.97 31.90 12.36
C ALA A 121 9.02 30.80 12.19
N ILE A 122 10.29 31.03 12.54
CA ILE A 122 11.34 29.98 12.53
C ILE A 122 10.95 28.82 13.45
N THR A 123 10.46 29.13 14.65
CA THR A 123 10.10 28.10 15.64
C THR A 123 8.91 27.28 15.16
N ALA A 124 7.86 27.94 14.65
CA ALA A 124 6.69 27.28 14.09
C ALA A 124 7.05 26.45 12.85
N PHE A 125 7.87 26.99 11.95
CA PHE A 125 8.28 26.31 10.73
C PHE A 125 9.15 25.10 11.00
N LYS A 126 10.08 25.19 11.96
CA LYS A 126 10.87 24.03 12.40
C LYS A 126 9.98 22.93 12.96
N ALA A 127 9.02 23.27 13.81
CA ALA A 127 8.06 22.29 14.33
C ALA A 127 7.19 21.66 13.23
N ALA A 128 6.85 22.42 12.18
CA ALA A 128 6.14 21.90 11.02
C ALA A 128 7.03 20.97 10.17
N LEU A 129 8.28 21.37 9.90
CA LEU A 129 9.28 20.56 9.19
C LEU A 129 9.50 19.21 9.88
N ASP A 130 9.70 19.20 11.19
CA ASP A 130 9.98 17.98 11.95
C ASP A 130 8.78 17.00 11.95
N LYS A 131 7.54 17.51 11.83
CA LYS A 131 6.31 16.69 11.77
C LYS A 131 5.95 16.23 10.36
N PHE A 132 6.31 17.01 9.35
CA PHE A 132 5.87 16.83 7.98
C PHE A 132 6.13 15.42 7.41
N PRO A 133 7.31 14.79 7.57
CA PRO A 133 7.55 13.43 7.08
C PRO A 133 6.56 12.40 7.63
N GLY A 134 6.19 12.49 8.91
CA GLY A 134 5.25 11.56 9.54
C GLY A 134 3.79 11.79 9.13
N GLU A 135 3.41 13.05 8.89
CA GLU A 135 2.08 13.38 8.35
C GLU A 135 1.96 12.95 6.88
N LEU A 136 3.02 13.14 6.11
CA LEU A 136 3.09 12.71 4.72
C LEU A 136 3.02 11.18 4.58
N ASP A 137 3.75 10.41 5.40
CA ASP A 137 3.70 8.94 5.41
C ASP A 137 2.26 8.43 5.60
N LYS A 138 1.55 8.98 6.60
CA LYS A 138 0.14 8.65 6.85
C LYS A 138 -0.78 9.06 5.71
N ALA A 139 -0.54 10.22 5.09
CA ALA A 139 -1.35 10.69 3.98
C ALA A 139 -1.18 9.80 2.73
N LEU A 140 0.05 9.33 2.47
CA LEU A 140 0.35 8.39 1.38
C LEU A 140 -0.33 7.04 1.60
N ASP A 141 -0.26 6.49 2.81
CA ASP A 141 -0.93 5.23 3.15
C ASP A 141 -2.45 5.34 3.00
N LYS A 142 -3.03 6.45 3.48
CA LYS A 142 -4.47 6.71 3.33
C LYS A 142 -4.89 6.79 1.86
N ASP A 143 -4.21 7.59 1.05
CA ASP A 143 -4.53 7.74 -0.38
C ASP A 143 -4.39 6.40 -1.12
N PHE A 144 -3.31 5.66 -0.85
CA PHE A 144 -3.09 4.35 -1.45
C PHE A 144 -4.21 3.37 -1.07
N ARG A 145 -4.55 3.26 0.22
CA ARG A 145 -5.61 2.38 0.71
C ARG A 145 -6.97 2.72 0.09
N GLU A 146 -7.31 4.01 0.02
CA GLU A 146 -8.58 4.46 -0.58
C GLU A 146 -8.68 4.11 -2.07
N ARG A 147 -7.57 4.16 -2.81
CA ARG A 147 -7.53 3.73 -4.21
C ARG A 147 -7.58 2.21 -4.34
N LEU A 148 -6.78 1.50 -3.54
CA LEU A 148 -6.69 0.05 -3.55
C LEU A 148 -8.07 -0.58 -3.29
N HIS A 149 -8.78 -0.12 -2.25
CA HIS A 149 -10.08 -0.65 -1.85
C HIS A 149 -11.19 -0.49 -2.90
N LYS A 150 -11.02 0.41 -3.87
CA LYS A 150 -11.98 0.63 -4.97
C LYS A 150 -11.76 -0.29 -6.16
N THR A 151 -10.65 -1.04 -6.20
CA THR A 151 -10.34 -1.94 -7.31
C THR A 151 -11.09 -3.26 -7.19
N LYS A 152 -11.60 -3.78 -8.32
CA LYS A 152 -12.28 -5.10 -8.35
C LYS A 152 -11.29 -6.22 -8.02
N GLU A 153 -10.03 -6.05 -8.38
CA GLU A 153 -8.92 -6.98 -8.14
C GLU A 153 -8.67 -7.16 -6.65
N TYR A 154 -8.63 -6.06 -5.88
CA TYR A 154 -8.55 -6.10 -4.42
C TYR A 154 -9.74 -6.84 -3.82
N VAL A 155 -10.97 -6.47 -4.20
CA VAL A 155 -12.19 -7.09 -3.66
C VAL A 155 -12.20 -8.60 -3.90
N ALA A 156 -11.88 -9.04 -5.12
CA ALA A 156 -11.83 -10.46 -5.48
C ALA A 156 -10.70 -11.20 -4.73
N THR A 157 -9.54 -10.58 -4.59
CA THR A 157 -8.39 -11.14 -3.85
C THR A 157 -8.73 -11.32 -2.37
N MET A 158 -9.32 -10.30 -1.74
CA MET A 158 -9.69 -10.34 -0.33
C MET A 158 -10.81 -11.33 -0.03
N ALA A 159 -11.82 -11.42 -0.91
CA ALA A 159 -12.88 -12.42 -0.80
C ALA A 159 -12.31 -13.85 -0.85
N THR A 160 -11.37 -14.09 -1.77
CA THR A 160 -10.69 -15.40 -1.91
C THR A 160 -9.76 -15.69 -0.73
N ALA A 161 -9.00 -14.71 -0.26
CA ALA A 161 -8.14 -14.83 0.91
C ALA A 161 -8.93 -15.20 2.18
N LYS A 162 -10.11 -14.60 2.37
CA LYS A 162 -11.00 -14.90 3.50
C LYS A 162 -11.49 -16.34 3.48
N SER A 163 -11.88 -16.86 2.32
CA SER A 163 -12.38 -18.23 2.18
C SER A 163 -11.27 -19.29 2.12
N ALA A 164 -10.04 -18.92 1.76
CA ALA A 164 -8.94 -19.87 1.54
C ALA A 164 -8.54 -20.67 2.80
N SER A 165 -8.74 -20.11 4.00
CA SER A 165 -8.25 -20.71 5.26
C SER A 165 -8.89 -22.07 5.59
N ASP A 166 -10.17 -22.27 5.24
CA ASP A 166 -10.92 -23.48 5.55
C ASP A 166 -11.44 -24.22 4.31
N LEU A 167 -11.14 -23.71 3.11
CA LEU A 167 -11.68 -24.22 1.86
C LEU A 167 -11.35 -25.69 1.61
N ALA A 168 -10.08 -26.08 1.81
CA ALA A 168 -9.65 -27.47 1.64
C ALA A 168 -10.39 -28.39 2.61
N VAL A 169 -10.54 -27.99 3.88
CA VAL A 169 -11.27 -28.78 4.90
C VAL A 169 -12.72 -28.98 4.50
N LYS A 170 -13.39 -27.92 4.02
CA LYS A 170 -14.77 -28.01 3.51
C LYS A 170 -14.90 -29.01 2.36
N ILE A 171 -13.96 -28.98 1.42
CA ILE A 171 -13.96 -29.91 0.27
C ILE A 171 -13.73 -31.35 0.73
N ILE A 172 -12.79 -31.59 1.64
CA ILE A 172 -12.54 -32.94 2.19
C ILE A 172 -13.78 -33.47 2.92
N ASN A 173 -14.54 -32.61 3.61
CA ASN A 173 -15.81 -33.04 4.21
C ASN A 173 -16.85 -33.43 3.15
N MET A 174 -16.91 -32.72 2.02
CA MET A 174 -17.76 -33.13 0.89
C MET A 174 -17.34 -34.50 0.33
N VAL A 175 -16.03 -34.76 0.21
CA VAL A 175 -15.52 -36.07 -0.20
C VAL A 175 -16.00 -37.17 0.75
N LYS A 176 -15.89 -36.97 2.06
CA LYS A 176 -16.36 -37.94 3.08
C LYS A 176 -17.85 -38.26 2.96
N MET A 177 -18.68 -37.29 2.57
CA MET A 177 -20.11 -37.53 2.32
C MET A 177 -20.33 -38.49 1.15
N VAL A 178 -19.49 -38.43 0.13
CA VAL A 178 -19.55 -39.37 -1.00
C VAL A 178 -18.95 -40.72 -0.62
N GLU A 179 -17.85 -40.75 0.14
CA GLU A 179 -17.20 -41.99 0.59
C GLU A 179 -18.14 -42.87 1.43
N ALA A 180 -19.05 -42.28 2.20
CA ALA A 180 -20.06 -43.01 2.98
C ALA A 180 -21.02 -43.83 2.10
N ASN A 181 -21.26 -43.41 0.85
CA ASN A 181 -22.04 -44.14 -0.14
C ASN A 181 -21.50 -43.86 -1.56
N PRO A 182 -20.45 -44.58 -1.98
CA PRO A 182 -19.63 -44.23 -3.16
C PRO A 182 -20.31 -44.67 -4.45
N THR A 183 -21.31 -43.90 -4.88
CA THR A 183 -22.02 -44.08 -6.16
C THR A 183 -21.86 -42.85 -7.05
N VAL A 184 -21.97 -43.04 -8.36
CA VAL A 184 -21.90 -41.94 -9.33
C VAL A 184 -23.02 -40.93 -9.09
N ALA A 185 -24.21 -41.41 -8.75
CA ALA A 185 -25.34 -40.56 -8.39
C ALA A 185 -25.02 -39.67 -7.18
N ASN A 186 -24.33 -40.20 -6.18
CA ASN A 186 -23.96 -39.44 -4.98
C ASN A 186 -22.83 -38.42 -5.25
N VAL A 187 -21.91 -38.71 -6.18
CA VAL A 187 -20.93 -37.71 -6.67
C VAL A 187 -21.66 -36.49 -7.22
N ASN A 188 -22.58 -36.68 -8.17
CA ASN A 188 -23.35 -35.57 -8.74
C ASN A 188 -24.25 -34.88 -7.70
N LYS A 189 -24.82 -35.63 -6.75
CA LYS A 189 -25.64 -35.06 -5.68
C LYS A 189 -24.85 -34.11 -4.78
N VAL A 190 -23.62 -34.47 -4.42
CA VAL A 190 -22.78 -33.69 -3.50
C VAL A 190 -22.05 -32.55 -4.22
N PHE A 191 -21.54 -32.79 -5.43
CA PHE A 191 -20.71 -31.83 -6.16
C PHE A 191 -21.44 -31.10 -7.31
N GLY A 192 -22.69 -31.46 -7.64
CA GLY A 192 -23.42 -30.80 -8.74
C GLY A 192 -23.93 -29.41 -8.41
N ALA A 193 -24.12 -29.11 -7.11
CA ALA A 193 -24.57 -27.80 -6.62
C ALA A 193 -23.39 -26.84 -6.37
N ASP A 194 -23.68 -25.55 -6.30
CA ASP A 194 -22.67 -24.53 -5.98
C ASP A 194 -22.05 -24.77 -4.61
N GLY A 195 -20.72 -24.73 -4.53
CA GLY A 195 -20.04 -25.01 -3.28
C GLY A 195 -18.52 -24.83 -3.28
N PRO A 196 -17.87 -25.24 -2.17
CA PRO A 196 -16.44 -25.12 -1.93
C PRO A 196 -15.53 -25.60 -3.08
N HIS A 197 -15.90 -26.71 -3.71
CA HIS A 197 -15.14 -27.29 -4.80
C HIS A 197 -15.07 -26.40 -6.06
N ARG A 198 -16.13 -25.63 -6.37
CA ARG A 198 -16.13 -24.63 -7.46
C ARG A 198 -15.31 -23.38 -7.07
N MET A 199 -15.34 -23.01 -5.79
CA MET A 199 -14.53 -21.89 -5.29
C MET A 199 -13.03 -22.18 -5.39
N LEU A 200 -12.60 -23.44 -5.22
CA LEU A 200 -11.19 -23.82 -5.39
C LEU A 200 -10.70 -23.53 -6.80
N THR A 201 -11.44 -23.96 -7.83
CA THR A 201 -11.05 -23.68 -9.22
C THR A 201 -11.16 -22.20 -9.58
N THR A 202 -12.10 -21.48 -8.96
CA THR A 202 -12.23 -20.03 -9.09
C THR A 202 -11.01 -19.30 -8.51
N SER A 203 -10.47 -19.78 -7.38
CA SER A 203 -9.27 -19.19 -6.76
C SER A 203 -8.04 -19.22 -7.69
N PHE A 204 -7.93 -20.23 -8.56
CA PHE A 204 -6.84 -20.32 -9.52
C PHE A 204 -6.93 -19.19 -10.55
N LYS A 205 -8.13 -18.94 -11.07
CA LYS A 205 -8.41 -17.83 -11.98
C LYS A 205 -8.18 -16.48 -11.31
N THR A 206 -8.63 -16.32 -10.06
CA THR A 206 -8.40 -15.10 -9.27
C THR A 206 -6.91 -14.81 -9.14
N TRP A 207 -6.07 -15.84 -8.91
CA TRP A 207 -4.63 -15.63 -8.80
C TRP A 207 -4.07 -15.09 -10.11
N ASP A 208 -4.37 -15.76 -11.22
CA ASP A 208 -3.78 -15.42 -12.51
C ASP A 208 -4.32 -14.11 -13.10
N GLN A 209 -5.61 -13.82 -12.92
CA GLN A 209 -6.28 -12.68 -13.55
C GLN A 209 -6.27 -11.42 -12.70
N PHE A 210 -6.25 -11.54 -11.37
CA PHE A 210 -6.36 -10.38 -10.47
C PHE A 210 -5.10 -10.19 -9.64
N VAL A 211 -4.62 -11.24 -8.95
CA VAL A 211 -3.46 -11.11 -8.05
C VAL A 211 -2.20 -10.75 -8.81
N LYS A 212 -1.87 -11.49 -9.89
CA LYS A 212 -0.67 -11.23 -10.70
C LYS A 212 -0.71 -9.89 -11.44
N VAL A 213 -1.91 -9.46 -11.84
CA VAL A 213 -2.10 -8.21 -12.60
C VAL A 213 -1.99 -6.99 -11.68
N GLN A 214 -2.66 -7.01 -10.54
CA GLN A 214 -2.70 -5.87 -9.63
C GLN A 214 -1.48 -5.80 -8.71
N PHE A 215 -0.93 -6.95 -8.31
CA PHE A 215 0.13 -7.07 -7.32
C PHE A 215 1.32 -7.87 -7.87
N PRO A 216 1.96 -7.45 -8.97
CA PRO A 216 2.98 -8.24 -9.65
C PRO A 216 4.21 -8.53 -8.78
N LYS A 217 4.69 -7.56 -7.98
CA LYS A 217 5.87 -7.76 -7.11
C LYS A 217 5.49 -8.62 -5.91
N LEU A 218 4.35 -8.33 -5.28
CA LEU A 218 3.89 -9.08 -4.11
C LEU A 218 3.53 -10.53 -4.46
N SER A 219 2.86 -10.75 -5.58
CA SER A 219 2.54 -12.09 -6.08
C SER A 219 3.81 -12.88 -6.40
N ALA A 220 4.77 -12.31 -7.14
CA ALA A 220 6.05 -12.96 -7.44
C ALA A 220 6.83 -13.34 -6.18
N LYS A 221 6.78 -12.51 -5.13
CA LYS A 221 7.38 -12.80 -3.82
C LYS A 221 6.73 -13.99 -3.11
N LEU A 222 5.42 -14.18 -3.26
CA LEU A 222 4.67 -15.23 -2.57
C LEU A 222 4.60 -16.53 -3.39
N TYR A 223 4.28 -16.43 -4.68
CA TYR A 223 4.19 -17.52 -5.63
C TYR A 223 4.21 -16.98 -7.08
N ALA A 224 5.29 -17.26 -7.81
CA ALA A 224 5.54 -16.75 -9.15
C ALA A 224 4.89 -17.59 -10.28
N GLY A 225 4.26 -18.71 -9.95
CA GLY A 225 3.68 -19.63 -10.94
C GLY A 225 2.40 -19.12 -11.59
N THR A 226 1.77 -20.00 -12.36
CA THR A 226 0.48 -19.75 -13.01
C THR A 226 -0.50 -20.77 -12.47
N ALA A 227 -1.40 -20.34 -11.58
CA ALA A 227 -2.22 -21.24 -10.79
C ALA A 227 -3.10 -22.15 -11.64
N MET A 228 -3.63 -21.64 -12.76
CA MET A 228 -4.39 -22.45 -13.70
C MET A 228 -3.53 -23.54 -14.36
N SER A 229 -2.27 -23.25 -14.70
CA SER A 229 -1.38 -24.26 -15.30
C SER A 229 -0.93 -25.29 -14.25
N ASP A 230 -0.59 -24.81 -13.07
CA ASP A 230 0.07 -25.61 -12.04
C ASP A 230 -0.93 -26.49 -11.27
N PHE A 231 -2.16 -26.02 -11.08
CA PHE A 231 -3.16 -26.73 -10.28
C PHE A 231 -4.35 -27.25 -11.07
N PHE A 232 -4.83 -26.57 -12.13
CA PHE A 232 -6.04 -27.03 -12.85
C PHE A 232 -5.81 -28.35 -13.60
N THR A 233 -4.56 -28.70 -13.85
CA THR A 233 -4.12 -29.97 -14.45
C THR A 233 -4.12 -31.14 -13.46
N LEU A 234 -4.27 -30.88 -12.17
CA LEU A 234 -4.33 -31.92 -11.15
C LEU A 234 -5.58 -32.81 -11.35
N PRO A 235 -5.47 -34.12 -11.05
CA PRO A 235 -6.57 -35.06 -11.25
C PRO A 235 -7.90 -34.57 -10.68
N HIS A 236 -8.94 -34.66 -11.51
CA HIS A 236 -10.34 -34.43 -11.18
C HIS A 236 -10.73 -33.02 -10.71
N LEU A 237 -9.80 -32.06 -10.56
CA LEU A 237 -10.15 -30.68 -10.15
C LEU A 237 -11.04 -29.99 -11.19
N SER A 238 -10.68 -30.08 -12.47
CA SER A 238 -11.51 -29.53 -13.55
C SER A 238 -12.87 -30.25 -13.66
N ASP A 239 -12.88 -31.56 -13.47
CA ASP A 239 -14.09 -32.37 -13.59
C ASP A 239 -15.08 -32.06 -12.47
N ILE A 240 -14.61 -32.03 -11.22
CA ILE A 240 -15.43 -31.63 -10.08
C ILE A 240 -15.82 -30.15 -10.16
N GLY A 241 -14.91 -29.27 -10.58
CA GLY A 241 -15.20 -27.85 -10.74
C GLY A 241 -16.32 -27.55 -11.75
N ASN A 242 -16.60 -28.50 -12.65
CA ASN A 242 -17.65 -28.43 -13.66
C ASN A 242 -18.75 -29.50 -13.45
N GLU A 243 -18.93 -30.00 -12.23
CA GLU A 243 -19.88 -31.08 -11.96
C GLU A 243 -21.35 -30.66 -12.06
N THR A 244 -21.66 -29.36 -12.04
CA THR A 244 -22.99 -28.85 -12.46
C THR A 244 -23.37 -29.30 -13.87
N ASN A 245 -22.37 -29.51 -14.74
CA ASN A 245 -22.53 -30.08 -16.09
C ASN A 245 -22.24 -31.59 -16.14
N LYS A 246 -22.21 -32.27 -14.98
CA LYS A 246 -22.00 -33.72 -14.83
C LYS A 246 -20.65 -34.20 -15.39
N ALA A 247 -19.61 -33.36 -15.37
CA ALA A 247 -18.33 -33.66 -16.01
C ALA A 247 -17.62 -34.87 -15.35
N ALA A 248 -17.59 -34.95 -14.03
CA ALA A 248 -17.05 -36.10 -13.31
C ALA A 248 -18.01 -37.29 -13.38
N SER A 249 -19.28 -37.10 -13.03
CA SER A 249 -20.25 -38.19 -12.98
C SER A 249 -20.45 -38.89 -14.32
N SER A 250 -20.42 -38.17 -15.45
CA SER A 250 -20.54 -38.78 -16.78
C SER A 250 -19.33 -39.67 -17.11
N LYS A 251 -18.10 -39.24 -16.75
CA LYS A 251 -16.88 -40.05 -16.94
C LYS A 251 -16.89 -41.30 -16.07
N LEU A 252 -17.35 -41.18 -14.82
CA LEU A 252 -17.48 -42.32 -13.92
C LEU A 252 -18.56 -43.30 -14.41
N ALA A 253 -19.72 -42.79 -14.83
CA ALA A 253 -20.80 -43.61 -15.40
C ALA A 253 -20.35 -44.40 -16.64
N ALA A 254 -19.53 -43.80 -17.50
CA ALA A 254 -18.98 -44.50 -18.67
C ALA A 254 -18.09 -45.70 -18.27
N LYS A 255 -17.26 -45.55 -17.23
CA LYS A 255 -16.43 -46.65 -16.70
C LYS A 255 -17.28 -47.78 -16.12
N VAL A 256 -18.33 -47.43 -15.38
CA VAL A 256 -19.26 -48.42 -14.79
C VAL A 256 -20.03 -49.17 -15.89
N LYS A 257 -20.51 -48.47 -16.92
CA LYS A 257 -21.16 -49.08 -18.09
C LYS A 257 -20.23 -50.04 -18.85
N ALA A 258 -18.92 -49.80 -18.82
CA ALA A 258 -17.93 -50.70 -19.39
C ALA A 258 -17.60 -51.92 -18.50
N GLY A 259 -18.34 -52.13 -17.41
CA GLY A 259 -18.23 -53.31 -16.54
C GLY A 259 -17.33 -53.12 -15.31
N ALA A 260 -16.83 -51.90 -15.04
CA ALA A 260 -16.06 -51.64 -13.83
C ALA A 260 -16.96 -51.57 -12.58
N ASP A 261 -16.47 -52.10 -11.46
CA ASP A 261 -17.14 -51.99 -10.16
C ASP A 261 -17.31 -50.52 -9.74
N GLU A 262 -18.56 -50.08 -9.57
CA GLU A 262 -18.89 -48.68 -9.29
C GLU A 262 -18.22 -48.17 -8.02
N LYS A 263 -18.31 -48.94 -6.94
CA LYS A 263 -17.73 -48.58 -5.65
C LYS A 263 -16.23 -48.37 -5.77
N LYS A 264 -15.50 -49.29 -6.39
CA LYS A 264 -14.06 -49.19 -6.61
C LYS A 264 -13.69 -47.97 -7.47
N VAL A 265 -14.43 -47.72 -8.54
CA VAL A 265 -14.17 -46.58 -9.45
C VAL A 265 -14.40 -45.24 -8.74
N VAL A 266 -15.51 -45.10 -8.00
CA VAL A 266 -15.82 -43.88 -7.26
C VAL A 266 -14.83 -43.68 -6.11
N THR A 267 -14.50 -44.71 -5.32
CA THR A 267 -13.51 -44.58 -4.24
C THR A 267 -12.13 -44.17 -4.78
N GLN A 268 -11.67 -44.74 -5.88
CA GLN A 268 -10.40 -44.35 -6.49
C GLN A 268 -10.41 -42.88 -6.95
N PHE A 269 -11.51 -42.45 -7.58
CA PHE A 269 -11.71 -41.06 -7.99
C PHE A 269 -11.65 -40.08 -6.80
N LEU A 270 -12.33 -40.41 -5.70
CA LEU A 270 -12.35 -39.58 -4.49
C LEU A 270 -10.96 -39.49 -3.84
N LEU A 271 -10.20 -40.58 -3.84
CA LEU A 271 -8.82 -40.60 -3.33
C LEU A 271 -7.90 -39.69 -4.17
N GLU A 272 -7.97 -39.79 -5.49
CA GLU A 272 -7.19 -38.96 -6.40
C GLU A 272 -7.58 -37.48 -6.29
N TYR A 273 -8.87 -37.18 -6.26
CA TYR A 273 -9.37 -35.82 -6.06
C TYR A 273 -8.92 -35.23 -4.71
N SER A 274 -8.98 -36.01 -3.63
CA SER A 274 -8.51 -35.58 -2.31
C SER A 274 -7.03 -35.21 -2.31
N LYS A 275 -6.18 -36.00 -3.00
CA LYS A 275 -4.76 -35.68 -3.17
C LYS A 275 -4.58 -34.36 -3.92
N SER A 276 -5.33 -34.13 -5.00
CA SER A 276 -5.31 -32.87 -5.75
C SER A 276 -5.72 -31.67 -4.89
N VAL A 277 -6.74 -31.82 -4.02
CA VAL A 277 -7.17 -30.76 -3.09
C VAL A 277 -6.09 -30.42 -2.08
N VAL A 278 -5.41 -31.45 -1.52
CA VAL A 278 -4.28 -31.25 -0.59
C VAL A 278 -3.12 -30.54 -1.29
N GLU A 279 -2.82 -30.89 -2.53
CA GLU A 279 -1.77 -30.21 -3.31
C GLU A 279 -2.14 -28.74 -3.61
N ALA A 280 -3.39 -28.49 -4.03
CA ALA A 280 -3.91 -27.15 -4.26
C ALA A 280 -3.97 -26.27 -3.00
N GLN A 281 -3.94 -26.87 -1.81
CA GLN A 281 -3.86 -26.12 -0.54
C GLN A 281 -2.60 -25.24 -0.46
N LYS A 282 -1.53 -25.59 -1.18
CA LYS A 282 -0.32 -24.74 -1.26
C LYS A 282 -0.66 -23.35 -1.79
N LEU A 283 -1.46 -23.25 -2.85
CA LEU A 283 -1.94 -21.95 -3.37
C LEU A 283 -2.82 -21.21 -2.37
N LEU A 284 -3.73 -21.91 -1.69
CA LEU A 284 -4.61 -21.30 -0.70
C LEU A 284 -3.82 -20.63 0.43
N LYS A 285 -2.67 -21.20 0.83
CA LYS A 285 -1.77 -20.55 1.80
C LYS A 285 -1.21 -19.22 1.28
N HIS A 286 -0.92 -19.12 -0.01
CA HIS A 286 -0.48 -17.86 -0.63
C HIS A 286 -1.59 -16.81 -0.66
N PHE A 287 -2.85 -17.22 -0.88
CA PHE A 287 -4.00 -16.32 -0.73
C PHE A 287 -4.17 -15.80 0.71
N VAL A 288 -4.00 -16.66 1.71
CA VAL A 288 -4.03 -16.22 3.11
C VAL A 288 -2.88 -15.23 3.39
N ALA A 289 -1.69 -15.50 2.86
CA ALA A 289 -0.54 -14.62 3.03
C ALA A 289 -0.76 -13.25 2.36
N ILE A 290 -1.25 -13.21 1.12
CA ILE A 290 -1.49 -11.94 0.42
C ILE A 290 -2.58 -11.13 1.11
N GLY A 291 -3.66 -11.77 1.58
CA GLY A 291 -4.72 -11.08 2.32
C GLY A 291 -4.23 -10.45 3.63
N LYS A 292 -3.27 -11.08 4.32
CA LYS A 292 -2.62 -10.48 5.50
C LYS A 292 -1.80 -9.25 5.15
N VAL A 293 -1.01 -9.31 4.08
CA VAL A 293 -0.21 -8.16 3.63
C VAL A 293 -1.13 -7.00 3.22
N LEU A 294 -2.16 -7.27 2.43
CA LEU A 294 -3.09 -6.24 1.96
C LEU A 294 -3.91 -5.60 3.08
N ASN A 295 -4.26 -6.34 4.13
CA ASN A 295 -4.94 -5.77 5.31
C ASN A 295 -4.03 -4.88 6.18
N ALA A 296 -2.71 -5.09 6.12
CA ALA A 296 -1.75 -4.34 6.90
C ALA A 296 -1.40 -2.98 6.28
N VAL A 297 -1.75 -2.77 5.01
CA VAL A 297 -1.67 -1.49 4.30
C VAL A 297 -2.97 -0.72 4.48
#